data_AF-Q23YI7-F1
#
_entry.id   AF-Q23YI7-F1
#
_cell.length_a   1.000
_cell.length_b   1.000
_cell.length_c   1.000
_cell.angle_alpha   90.00
_cell.angle_beta   90.00
_cell.angle_gamma   90.00
#
_symmetry.space_group_name_H-M   'P 1'
#
loop_
_entity.id
_entity.type
_entity.pdbx_description
1 polymer ?
#
loop_
_entity_poly.entity_id
_entity_poly.type
_entity_poly.pdbx_seq_one_letter_code
_entity_poly.pdbx_strand_id
1 'polypeptide(L)'
;MKLALVIISLISLLSIFTLSTLKNNVSLRSAADDDECFQSTLNLDTNKLWIRNVCKKNMAFKFQFKSTQYEKKPETFDFDTDCLLPQHTQQFELDLADSEFGVYQTSLIQQTKC
;
A
#
# COMPACT_ATOMS: atom_id res chain seq x y z
N MET A 1 -22.97 -39.75 26.35
CA MET A 1 -23.03 -39.11 25.01
C MET A 1 -23.64 -37.69 25.06
N LYS A 2 -23.16 -36.79 25.93
CA LYS A 2 -23.63 -35.39 25.98
C LYS A 2 -22.49 -34.36 25.97
N LEU A 3 -21.27 -34.77 26.33
CA LEU A 3 -20.11 -33.87 26.38
C LEU A 3 -19.49 -33.56 24.99
N ALA A 4 -19.52 -34.54 24.07
CA ALA A 4 -18.89 -34.39 22.75
C ALA A 4 -19.60 -33.37 21.83
N LEU A 5 -20.92 -33.20 22.00
CA LEU A 5 -21.73 -32.28 21.18
C LEU A 5 -21.44 -30.80 21.48
N VAL A 6 -21.09 -30.46 22.73
CA VAL A 6 -20.78 -29.08 23.13
C VAL A 6 -19.45 -28.63 22.51
N ILE A 7 -18.45 -29.53 22.45
CA ILE A 7 -17.11 -29.22 21.94
C ILE A 7 -17.13 -28.94 20.42
N ILE A 8 -17.93 -29.69 19.66
CA ILE A 8 -18.05 -29.48 18.20
C ILE A 8 -18.69 -28.12 17.89
N SER A 9 -19.65 -27.67 18.70
CA SER A 9 -20.32 -26.36 18.49
C SER A 9 -19.40 -25.15 18.71
N LEU A 10 -18.42 -25.26 19.61
CA LEU A 10 -17.46 -24.20 19.91
C LEU A 10 -16.38 -24.05 18.81
N ILE A 11 -15.99 -25.15 18.17
CA ILE A 11 -14.99 -25.12 17.08
C ILE A 11 -15.59 -24.46 15.83
N SER A 12 -16.88 -24.70 15.53
CA SER A 12 -17.57 -24.06 14.40
C SER A 12 -17.74 -22.55 14.54
N LEU A 13 -17.81 -22.01 15.78
CA LEU A 13 -17.89 -20.57 15.99
C LEU A 13 -16.52 -19.88 15.78
N LEU A 14 -15.42 -20.53 16.14
CA LEU A 14 -14.07 -19.97 16.00
C LEU A 14 -13.59 -19.93 14.55
N SER A 15 -14.13 -20.77 13.67
CA SER A 15 -13.82 -20.76 12.23
C SER A 15 -14.47 -19.61 11.45
N ILE A 16 -15.41 -18.86 12.03
CA ILE A 16 -16.08 -17.73 11.34
C ILE A 16 -15.30 -16.41 11.55
N PHE A 17 -14.46 -16.32 12.59
CA PHE A 17 -13.81 -15.05 12.95
C PHE A 17 -12.40 -14.81 12.36
N THR A 18 -11.87 -15.73 11.56
CA THR A 18 -10.50 -15.59 11.02
C THR A 18 -10.40 -14.95 9.63
N LEU A 19 -11.51 -14.48 9.04
CA LEU A 19 -11.53 -13.87 7.70
C LEU A 19 -11.74 -12.35 7.67
N SER A 20 -11.59 -11.65 8.81
CA SER A 20 -11.97 -10.23 8.94
C SER A 20 -10.82 -9.21 8.79
N THR A 21 -9.65 -9.58 8.29
CA THR A 21 -8.58 -8.59 8.07
C THR A 21 -7.92 -8.77 6.72
N LEU A 22 -8.67 -8.44 5.66
CA LEU A 22 -8.04 -7.92 4.45
C LEU A 22 -7.31 -6.63 4.86
N LYS A 23 -5.99 -6.63 4.69
CA LYS A 23 -5.13 -5.54 5.12
C LYS A 23 -5.25 -4.42 4.08
N ASN A 24 -6.11 -3.43 4.33
CA ASN A 24 -6.39 -2.33 3.39
C ASN A 24 -5.22 -1.36 3.16
N ASN A 25 -4.13 -1.50 3.93
CA ASN A 25 -2.89 -0.76 3.74
C ASN A 25 -1.80 -1.70 3.19
N VAL A 26 -1.34 -1.40 1.99
CA VAL A 26 -0.29 -2.15 1.31
C VAL A 26 0.98 -1.29 1.27
N SER A 27 2.06 -1.82 1.86
CA SER A 27 3.39 -1.23 1.65
C SER A 27 3.87 -1.64 0.27
N LEU A 28 4.18 -0.65 -0.57
CA LEU A 28 4.59 -0.89 -1.95
C LEU A 28 6.11 -0.89 -1.98
N ARG A 29 6.72 -2.07 -1.83
CA ARG A 29 8.16 -2.20 -1.99
C ARG A 29 8.52 -1.96 -3.46
N SER A 30 9.51 -1.12 -3.69
CA SER A 30 10.15 -1.00 -5.00
C SER A 30 10.77 -2.33 -5.42
N ALA A 31 10.71 -2.60 -6.72
CA ALA A 31 11.33 -3.77 -7.32
C ALA A 31 12.83 -3.57 -7.61
N ALA A 32 13.39 -2.38 -7.34
CA ALA A 32 14.78 -2.04 -7.65
C ALA A 32 15.51 -1.44 -6.43
N ASP A 33 16.62 -2.08 -6.08
CA ASP A 33 17.74 -1.65 -5.24
C ASP A 33 17.52 -1.19 -3.77
N ASP A 34 18.35 -1.78 -2.90
CA ASP A 34 18.45 -1.53 -1.46
C ASP A 34 18.91 -0.09 -1.06
N ASP A 35 19.15 0.80 -2.04
CA ASP A 35 19.60 2.19 -1.84
C ASP A 35 18.47 3.23 -1.89
N GLU A 36 17.23 2.78 -2.09
CA GLU A 36 16.05 3.66 -2.06
C GLU A 36 15.65 4.03 -0.61
N CYS A 37 15.82 5.30 -0.24
CA CYS A 37 15.51 5.78 1.12
C CYS A 37 14.14 6.45 1.26
N PHE A 38 13.11 5.89 0.65
CA PHE A 38 11.71 6.28 0.89
C PHE A 38 10.85 5.09 1.34
N GLN A 39 9.67 5.38 1.89
CA GLN A 39 8.63 4.39 2.12
C GLN A 39 7.34 4.85 1.43
N SER A 40 6.70 3.95 0.71
CA SER A 40 5.37 4.18 0.13
C SER A 40 4.34 3.25 0.76
N THR A 41 3.15 3.81 1.04
CA THR A 41 2.00 3.06 1.56
C THR A 41 0.76 3.53 0.84
N LEU A 42 0.03 2.57 0.26
CA LEU A 42 -1.26 2.81 -0.36
C LEU A 42 -2.37 2.35 0.56
N ASN A 43 -3.34 3.23 0.81
CA ASN A 43 -4.59 2.91 1.46
C ASN A 43 -5.68 2.76 0.41
N LEU A 44 -6.20 1.55 0.27
CA LEU A 44 -7.19 1.19 -0.74
C LEU A 44 -8.61 1.66 -0.40
N ASP A 45 -8.90 1.94 0.89
CA ASP A 45 -10.21 2.44 1.30
C ASP A 45 -10.41 3.91 0.93
N THR A 46 -9.32 4.66 0.86
CA THR A 46 -9.32 6.11 0.64
C THR A 46 -8.59 6.52 -0.64
N ASN A 47 -8.06 5.54 -1.38
CA ASN A 47 -7.20 5.74 -2.56
C ASN A 47 -6.07 6.76 -2.33
N LYS A 48 -5.49 6.75 -1.12
CA LYS A 48 -4.40 7.67 -0.74
C LYS A 48 -3.07 6.95 -0.78
N LEU A 49 -2.13 7.54 -1.51
CA LEU A 49 -0.74 7.14 -1.52
C LEU A 49 0.08 8.07 -0.62
N TRP A 50 0.73 7.50 0.38
CA TRP A 50 1.66 8.22 1.23
C TRP A 50 3.09 7.89 0.85
N ILE A 51 3.89 8.93 0.63
CA ILE A 51 5.33 8.83 0.42
C ILE A 51 6.03 9.47 1.59
N ARG A 52 6.88 8.70 2.28
CA ARG A 52 7.69 9.17 3.41
C ARG A 52 9.15 9.19 3.04
N ASN A 53 9.81 10.33 3.29
CA ASN A 53 11.26 10.42 3.23
C ASN A 53 11.87 9.70 4.44
N VAL A 54 12.55 8.56 4.25
CA VAL A 54 13.31 7.89 5.31
C VAL A 54 14.82 8.14 5.21
N CYS A 55 15.25 8.97 4.26
CA CYS A 55 16.61 9.47 4.18
C CYS A 55 16.92 10.38 5.39
N LYS A 56 18.21 10.49 5.72
CA LYS A 56 18.70 11.40 6.78
C LYS A 56 18.82 12.87 6.32
N LYS A 57 18.36 13.18 5.11
CA LYS A 57 18.54 14.47 4.41
C LYS A 57 17.23 14.88 3.77
N ASN A 58 17.08 16.15 3.43
CA ASN A 58 15.92 16.58 2.67
C ASN A 58 16.04 16.05 1.23
N MET A 59 14.92 15.58 0.70
CA MET A 59 14.89 14.92 -0.59
C MET A 59 13.57 15.23 -1.29
N ALA A 60 13.65 15.41 -2.60
CA ALA A 60 12.52 15.34 -3.51
C ALA A 60 12.64 14.06 -4.33
N PHE A 61 11.50 13.44 -4.59
CA PHE A 61 11.38 12.17 -5.27
C PHE A 61 10.34 12.27 -6.39
N LYS A 62 10.63 11.61 -7.50
CA LYS A 62 9.76 11.45 -8.66
C LYS A 62 9.46 9.97 -8.85
N PHE A 63 8.17 9.66 -8.97
CA PHE A 63 7.69 8.29 -9.01
C PHE A 63 6.73 8.06 -10.17
N GLN A 64 6.61 6.79 -10.51
CA GLN A 64 5.52 6.24 -11.29
C GLN A 64 4.74 5.24 -10.43
N PHE A 65 3.43 5.38 -10.38
CA PHE A 65 2.52 4.41 -9.79
C PHE A 65 1.72 3.74 -10.90
N LYS A 66 1.69 2.41 -10.87
CA LYS A 66 0.90 1.61 -11.81
C LYS A 66 -0.16 0.84 -11.04
N SER A 67 -1.38 0.94 -11.53
CA SER A 67 -2.54 0.19 -11.06
C SER A 67 -2.99 -0.75 -12.17
N THR A 68 -2.98 -2.05 -11.90
CA THR A 68 -3.57 -3.07 -12.79
C THR A 68 -4.70 -3.74 -12.04
N GLN A 69 -5.90 -3.18 -12.15
CA GLN A 69 -7.10 -3.74 -11.54
C GLN A 69 -7.65 -4.87 -12.40
N TYR A 70 -8.28 -5.86 -11.76
CA TYR A 70 -8.95 -6.96 -12.48
C TYR A 70 -10.02 -6.41 -13.43
N GLU A 71 -10.08 -6.91 -14.67
CA GLU A 71 -11.01 -6.49 -15.74
C GLU A 71 -10.90 -5.04 -16.23
N LYS A 72 -9.99 -4.22 -15.69
CA LYS A 72 -9.78 -2.84 -16.15
C LYS A 72 -8.44 -2.68 -16.86
N LYS A 73 -8.35 -1.60 -17.65
CA LYS A 73 -7.09 -1.23 -18.30
C LYS A 73 -6.08 -0.78 -17.24
N PRO A 74 -4.78 -1.10 -17.40
CA PRO A 74 -3.75 -0.57 -16.52
C PRO A 74 -3.74 0.96 -16.55
N GLU A 75 -3.67 1.56 -15.38
CA GLU A 75 -3.54 3.01 -15.18
C GLU A 75 -2.14 3.33 -14.69
N THR A 76 -1.63 4.48 -15.09
CA THR A 76 -0.30 4.95 -14.69
C THR A 76 -0.39 6.41 -14.28
N PHE A 77 0.20 6.71 -13.13
CA PHE A 77 0.19 8.03 -12.51
C PHE A 77 1.63 8.41 -12.22
N ASP A 78 2.05 9.58 -12.71
CA ASP A 78 3.36 10.14 -12.40
C ASP A 78 3.19 11.25 -11.37
N PHE A 79 4.05 11.27 -10.35
CA PHE A 79 3.98 12.25 -9.27
C PHE A 79 5.36 12.63 -8.77
N ASP A 80 5.47 13.91 -8.42
CA ASP A 80 6.64 14.53 -7.86
C ASP A 80 6.30 14.99 -6.45
N THR A 81 7.17 14.66 -5.50
CA THR A 81 7.08 15.20 -4.13
C THR A 81 7.74 16.57 -4.06
N ASP A 82 7.29 17.37 -3.11
CA ASP A 82 8.00 18.56 -2.67
C ASP A 82 9.33 18.17 -2.00
N CYS A 83 10.12 19.16 -1.61
CA CYS A 83 11.29 18.91 -0.78
C CYS A 83 10.86 18.41 0.62
N LEU A 84 10.93 17.10 0.83
CA LEU A 84 10.53 16.46 2.08
C LEU A 84 11.67 16.46 3.07
N LEU A 85 11.42 16.97 4.29
CA LEU A 85 12.35 16.81 5.41
C LEU A 85 12.45 15.33 5.85
N PRO A 86 13.51 14.92 6.56
CA PRO A 86 13.61 13.58 7.11
C PRO A 86 12.37 13.19 7.92
N GLN A 87 11.85 11.99 7.68
CA GLN A 87 10.66 11.41 8.31
C GLN A 87 9.33 12.08 7.98
N HIS A 88 9.30 13.14 7.16
CA HIS A 88 8.07 13.74 6.67
C HIS A 88 7.42 12.91 5.57
N THR A 89 6.10 13.04 5.50
CA THR A 89 5.24 12.31 4.57
C THR A 89 4.44 13.30 3.75
N GLN A 90 4.37 13.05 2.44
CA GLN A 90 3.44 13.70 1.53
C GLN A 90 2.38 12.70 1.08
N GLN A 91 1.17 13.22 0.89
CA GLN A 91 0.01 12.45 0.48
C GLN A 91 -0.39 12.83 -0.95
N PHE A 92 -0.71 11.82 -1.75
CA PHE A 92 -1.34 11.96 -3.04
C PHE A 92 -2.68 11.23 -3.02
N GLU A 93 -3.69 11.85 -3.62
CA GLU A 93 -4.98 11.22 -3.86
C GLU A 93 -4.96 10.65 -5.28
N LEU A 94 -5.25 9.36 -5.40
CA LEU A 94 -5.28 8.65 -6.66
C LEU A 94 -6.73 8.42 -7.04
N ASP A 95 -7.11 8.78 -8.27
CA ASP A 95 -8.42 8.43 -8.80
C ASP A 95 -8.37 6.99 -9.30
N LEU A 96 -8.38 6.03 -8.36
CA LEU A 96 -8.43 4.61 -8.66
C LEU A 96 -9.90 4.22 -8.76
N ALA A 97 -10.27 3.61 -9.89
CA ALA A 97 -11.62 3.10 -10.04
C ALA A 97 -11.90 2.01 -8.98
N ASP A 98 -13.14 1.88 -8.50
CA ASP A 98 -13.49 0.92 -7.45
C ASP A 98 -13.16 -0.52 -7.87
N SER A 99 -12.21 -1.15 -7.18
CA SER A 99 -11.89 -2.57 -7.36
C SER A 99 -11.36 -3.17 -6.07
N GLU A 100 -11.96 -4.29 -5.66
CA GLU A 100 -11.52 -5.06 -4.50
C GLU A 100 -10.17 -5.76 -4.73
N PHE A 101 -9.78 -5.92 -6.01
CA PHE A 101 -8.58 -6.68 -6.40
C PHE A 101 -7.76 -5.97 -7.49
N GLY A 102 -6.46 -5.86 -7.27
CA GLY A 102 -5.53 -5.27 -8.22
C GLY A 102 -4.07 -5.49 -7.84
N VAL A 103 -3.19 -5.33 -8.82
CA VAL A 103 -1.75 -5.25 -8.61
C VAL A 103 -1.35 -3.79 -8.65
N TYR A 104 -0.71 -3.34 -7.57
CA TYR A 104 -0.26 -1.97 -7.39
C TYR A 104 1.27 -1.96 -7.31
N GLN A 105 1.91 -1.11 -8.08
CA GLN A 105 3.35 -0.98 -8.10
C GLN A 105 3.73 0.49 -8.02
N THR A 106 4.74 0.80 -7.20
CA THR A 106 5.42 2.09 -7.22
C THR A 106 6.83 1.88 -7.72
N SER A 107 7.30 2.78 -8.57
CA SER A 107 8.67 2.78 -9.09
C SER A 107 9.25 4.17 -8.89
N LEU A 108 10.41 4.25 -8.25
CA LEU A 108 11.18 5.47 -8.19
C LEU A 108 11.81 5.73 -9.55
N ILE A 109 11.54 6.89 -10.13
CA ILE A 109 12.17 7.34 -11.38
C ILE A 109 13.45 8.13 -11.04
N GLN A 110 13.35 9.02 -10.05
CA GLN A 110 14.44 9.92 -9.68
C GLN A 110 14.33 10.31 -8.21
N GLN A 111 15.48 10.42 -7.54
CA GLN A 111 15.63 11.01 -6.22
C GLN A 111 16.66 12.13 -6.28
N THR A 112 16.38 13.29 -5.67
CA THR A 112 17.25 14.47 -5.75
C THR A 112 17.32 15.17 -4.40
N LYS A 113 18.53 15.56 -4.00
CA LYS A 113 18.74 16.33 -2.77
C LYS A 113 18.20 17.75 -2.94
N CYS A 114 17.63 18.22 -1.86
CA CYS A 114 17.30 19.61 -1.56
C CYS A 114 17.61 19.81 -0.05
#